data_AF-A0A4Y2R7L7-F1
#
_entry.id   AF-A0A4Y2R7L7-F1
#
_cell.length_a   1.000
_cell.length_b   1.000
_cell.length_c   1.000
_cell.angle_alpha   90.00
_cell.angle_beta   90.00
_cell.angle_gamma   90.00
#
_symmetry.space_group_name_H-M   'P 1'
#
loop_
_entity.id
_entity.type
_entity.pdbx_description
1 polymer ?
#
loop_
_entity_poly.entity_id
_entity_poly.type
_entity_poly.pdbx_seq_one_letter_code
_entity_poly.pdbx_strand_id
1 'polypeptide(L)'
;MATTLPKSRIPEVLRETHDSASGGHFGVMKTLSKTRERFYWDRLRADVEKWCRECHACGVRKGPKTRTKGSLQRYNVEAPFERTALDILGTFPVTTKGNR
;
A
#
# COMPACT_ATOMS: atom_id res chain seq x y z
N MET A 1 17.97 -8.39 29.27
CA MET A 1 16.75 -9.03 29.82
C MET A 1 15.54 -8.32 29.25
N ALA A 2 14.59 -9.04 28.66
CA ALA A 2 13.38 -8.43 28.11
C ALA A 2 12.40 -8.10 29.24
N THR A 3 11.95 -6.85 29.30
CA THR A 3 10.97 -6.41 30.30
C THR A 3 9.57 -6.84 29.87
N THR A 4 8.84 -7.50 30.77
CA THR A 4 7.43 -7.82 30.52
C THR A 4 6.62 -6.53 30.54
N LEU A 5 5.91 -6.25 29.44
CA LEU A 5 5.21 -5.00 29.24
C LEU A 5 3.73 -5.10 29.65
N PRO A 6 3.22 -4.20 30.52
CA PRO A 6 1.78 -4.10 30.77
C PRO A 6 1.00 -3.73 29.51
N LYS A 7 -0.20 -4.27 29.34
CA LYS A 7 -1.03 -4.04 28.15
C LYS A 7 -1.27 -2.56 27.84
N SER A 8 -1.38 -1.71 28.87
CA SER A 8 -1.58 -0.27 28.73
C SER A 8 -0.40 0.46 28.06
N ARG A 9 0.80 -0.11 28.07
CA ARG A 9 2.02 0.49 27.51
C ARG A 9 2.36 -0.01 26.11
N ILE A 10 1.67 -1.04 25.62
CA ILE A 10 1.88 -1.58 24.26
C ILE A 10 1.79 -0.49 23.19
N PRO A 11 0.78 0.40 23.17
CA PRO A 11 0.67 1.42 22.13
C PRO A 11 1.85 2.40 22.10
N GLU A 12 2.38 2.73 23.28
CA GLU A 12 3.52 3.65 23.42
C GLU A 12 4.79 3.03 22.81
N VAL A 13 5.05 1.76 23.12
CA VAL A 13 6.20 1.03 22.57
C VAL A 13 6.07 0.84 21.06
N LEU A 14 4.88 0.47 20.56
CA LEU A 14 4.68 0.30 19.11
C LEU A 14 4.85 1.61 18.35
N ARG A 15 4.37 2.72 18.90
CA ARG A 15 4.60 4.06 18.33
C ARG A 15 6.09 4.40 18.27
N GLU A 16 6.87 4.09 19.30
CA GLU A 16 8.32 4.36 19.29
C GLU A 16 9.10 3.40 18.37
N THR A 17 8.71 2.14 18.27
CA THR A 17 9.42 1.17 17.44
C THR A 17 9.01 1.17 15.97
N HIS A 18 7.87 1.80 15.63
CA HIS A 18 7.36 1.91 14.26
C HIS A 18 7.22 3.36 13.76
N ASP A 19 6.51 4.23 14.48
CA ASP A 19 6.08 5.54 13.98
C ASP A 19 7.10 6.67 14.21
N SER A 20 7.99 6.53 15.19
CA SER A 20 9.00 7.55 15.46
C SER A 20 10.06 7.61 14.35
N ALA A 21 10.85 8.68 14.33
CA ALA A 21 12.01 8.78 13.44
C ALA A 21 12.99 7.60 13.63
N SER A 22 13.10 7.07 14.85
CA SER A 22 13.93 5.90 15.15
C SER A 22 13.26 4.61 14.67
N GLY A 23 11.93 4.54 14.67
CA GLY A 23 11.11 3.43 14.17
C GLY A 23 11.01 3.35 12.65
N GLY A 24 11.14 4.49 11.95
CA GLY A 24 11.36 4.57 10.51
C GLY A 24 10.27 3.95 9.63
N HIS A 25 9.08 3.67 10.18
CA HIS A 25 8.01 2.94 9.50
C HIS A 25 8.47 1.60 8.91
N PHE A 26 9.37 0.90 9.63
CA PHE A 26 9.88 -0.38 9.16
C PHE A 26 8.78 -1.43 9.01
N GLY A 27 9.01 -2.40 8.12
CA GLY A 27 8.12 -3.56 7.98
C GLY A 27 8.13 -4.45 9.22
N VAL A 28 7.09 -5.28 9.33
CA VAL A 28 6.81 -6.17 10.48
C VAL A 28 8.05 -6.82 11.06
N MET A 29 8.89 -7.47 10.24
CA MET A 29 10.05 -8.22 10.73
C MET A 29 11.07 -7.36 11.48
N LYS A 30 11.34 -6.15 10.98
CA LYS A 30 12.33 -5.26 11.59
C LYS A 30 11.78 -4.55 12.82
N THR A 31 10.52 -4.14 12.79
CA THR A 31 9.82 -3.61 13.98
C THR A 31 9.72 -4.67 15.08
N LEU A 32 9.44 -5.92 14.72
CA LEU A 32 9.39 -7.06 15.64
C LEU A 32 10.75 -7.33 16.29
N SER A 33 11.82 -7.35 15.50
CA SER A 33 13.19 -7.53 16.00
C SER A 33 13.55 -6.44 17.01
N LYS A 34 13.36 -5.17 16.62
CA LYS A 34 13.68 -4.00 17.46
C LYS A 34 12.89 -4.00 18.77
N THR A 35 11.61 -4.40 18.72
CA THR A 35 10.75 -4.46 19.91
C THR A 35 11.21 -5.56 20.88
N ARG A 36 11.60 -6.72 20.35
CA ARG A 36 12.04 -7.89 21.15
C ARG A 36 13.38 -7.71 21.86
N GLU A 37 14.21 -6.75 21.44
CA GLU A 37 15.47 -6.43 22.13
C GLU A 37 15.25 -5.99 23.58
N ARG A 38 14.09 -5.36 23.86
CA ARG A 38 13.83 -4.69 25.15
C ARG A 38 12.54 -5.14 25.81
N PHE A 39 11.54 -5.55 25.05
CA PHE A 39 10.20 -5.80 25.55
C PHE A 39 9.67 -7.18 25.16
N TYR A 40 8.82 -7.72 26.03
CA TYR A 40 8.06 -8.92 25.79
C TYR A 40 6.62 -8.75 26.32
N TRP A 41 5.65 -9.30 25.61
CA TRP A 41 4.29 -9.49 26.09
C TRP A 41 3.60 -10.61 25.28
N ASP A 42 2.47 -11.10 25.80
CA ASP A 42 1.66 -12.09 25.07
C ASP A 42 1.16 -11.50 23.73
N ARG A 43 1.22 -12.30 22.66
CA ARG A 43 0.84 -11.88 21.30
C ARG A 43 1.62 -10.72 20.67
N LEU A 44 2.82 -10.40 21.16
CA LEU A 44 3.70 -9.34 20.62
C LEU A 44 3.78 -9.34 19.08
N ARG A 45 3.97 -10.50 18.45
CA ARG A 45 4.02 -10.60 16.99
C ARG A 45 2.72 -10.16 16.31
N ALA A 46 1.58 -10.60 16.84
CA ALA A 46 0.27 -10.26 16.29
C ALA A 46 -0.01 -8.76 16.42
N ASP A 47 0.36 -8.15 17.55
CA ASP A 47 0.19 -6.72 17.77
C ASP A 47 1.10 -5.89 16.85
N VAL A 48 2.35 -6.29 16.65
CA VAL A 48 3.26 -5.64 15.69
C VAL A 48 2.73 -5.76 14.26
N GLU A 49 2.27 -6.96 13.85
CA GLU A 49 1.68 -7.17 12.53
C GLU A 49 0.46 -6.30 12.30
N LYS A 50 -0.42 -6.21 13.30
CA LYS A 50 -1.60 -5.37 13.28
C LYS A 50 -1.22 -3.89 13.15
N TRP A 51 -0.31 -3.40 14.00
CA TRP A 51 0.13 -2.01 14.00
C TRP A 51 0.73 -1.59 12.66
N CYS A 52 1.66 -2.38 12.10
CA CYS A 52 2.25 -2.08 10.80
C CYS A 52 1.24 -2.15 9.64
N ARG A 53 0.18 -2.97 9.76
CA ARG A 53 -0.88 -3.06 8.75
C ARG A 53 -1.83 -1.87 8.81
N GLU A 54 -2.12 -1.39 10.01
CA GLU A 54 -3.05 -0.29 10.27
C GLU A 54 -2.36 1.09 10.19
N CYS A 55 -1.04 1.14 10.07
CA CYS A 55 -0.31 2.39 9.92
C CYS A 55 -0.73 3.14 8.64
N HIS A 56 -1.38 4.29 8.86
CA HIS A 56 -1.88 5.15 7.78
C HIS A 56 -0.76 5.63 6.85
N ALA A 57 0.34 6.13 7.41
CA ALA A 57 1.48 6.63 6.63
C ALA A 57 2.08 5.53 5.72
N CYS A 58 2.19 4.30 6.22
CA CYS A 58 2.62 3.16 5.42
C CYS A 58 1.60 2.79 4.33
N GLY A 59 0.30 2.82 4.66
CA GLY A 59 -0.79 2.48 3.75
C GLY A 59 -0.85 3.42 2.55
N VAL A 60 -0.78 4.73 2.78
CA VAL A 60 -0.78 5.75 1.72
C VAL A 60 0.42 5.57 0.79
N ARG A 61 1.60 5.26 1.34
CA ARG A 61 2.84 5.10 0.55
C ARG A 61 2.89 3.79 -0.25
N LYS A 62 2.29 2.70 0.25
CA LYS A 62 2.40 1.36 -0.38
C LYS A 62 1.51 1.18 -1.61
N GLY A 63 0.54 2.08 -1.84
CA GLY A 63 -0.41 1.95 -2.94
C GLY A 63 -1.33 0.72 -2.81
N PRO A 64 -2.32 0.57 -3.71
CA PRO A 64 -3.25 -0.55 -3.68
C PRO A 64 -2.53 -1.89 -3.87
N LYS A 65 -2.81 -2.87 -2.99
CA LYS A 65 -2.31 -4.26 -3.16
C LYS A 65 -2.94 -4.98 -4.35
N THR A 66 -4.12 -4.54 -4.78
CA THR A 66 -4.89 -5.13 -5.86
C THR A 66 -4.67 -4.34 -7.14
N ARG A 67 -3.95 -4.94 -8.10
CA ARG A 67 -4.02 -4.47 -9.48
C ARG A 67 -5.09 -5.27 -10.20
N THR A 68 -6.30 -4.72 -10.27
CA THR A 68 -7.29 -5.14 -11.28
C THR A 68 -8.21 -3.97 -11.57
N LYS A 69 -7.92 -3.27 -12.68
CA LYS A 69 -9.00 -2.54 -13.38
C LYS A 69 -10.00 -3.60 -13.85
N GLY A 70 -11.29 -3.35 -13.64
CA GLY A 70 -12.35 -4.29 -14.00
C GLY A 70 -12.28 -4.68 -15.49
N SER A 71 -12.83 -5.85 -15.81
CA SER A 71 -12.89 -6.31 -17.20
C SER A 71 -13.76 -5.37 -18.03
N LEU A 72 -13.26 -4.96 -19.20
CA LEU A 72 -14.02 -4.20 -20.18
C LEU A 72 -15.27 -5.01 -20.58
N GLN A 73 -16.44 -4.38 -20.48
CA GLN A 73 -17.70 -4.99 -20.88
C GLN A 73 -18.01 -4.69 -22.34
N ARG A 74 -18.65 -5.64 -23.02
CA ARG A 74 -19.15 -5.43 -24.37
C ARG A 74 -20.46 -4.67 -24.33
N TYR A 75 -20.67 -3.81 -25.32
CA TYR A 75 -21.97 -3.20 -25.55
C TYR A 75 -22.71 -4.01 -26.59
N ASN A 76 -23.99 -4.28 -26.34
CA ASN A 76 -24.88 -4.79 -27.37
C ASN A 76 -25.22 -3.62 -28.29
N VAL A 77 -25.01 -3.81 -29.59
CA VAL A 77 -25.44 -2.90 -30.67
C VAL A 77 -26.26 -3.75 -31.64
N GLU A 78 -27.41 -3.23 -32.03
CA GLU A 78 -28.42 -3.86 -32.88
C GLU A 78 -28.39 -3.34 -34.32
N ALA A 79 -27.75 -2.19 -34.57
CA ALA A 79 -27.66 -1.58 -35.90
C ALA A 79 -26.29 -0.96 -36.24
N PRO A 80 -25.92 -0.85 -37.53
CA PRO A 80 -24.74 -0.11 -37.96
C PRO A 80 -24.77 1.36 -37.51
N PHE A 81 -23.61 1.90 -37.11
CA PHE A 81 -23.44 3.28 -36.61
C PHE A 81 -24.19 3.64 -35.33
N GLU A 82 -24.86 2.69 -34.69
CA GLU A 82 -25.51 2.90 -33.40
C GLU A 82 -24.52 3.33 -32.31
N ARG A 83 -23.26 2.89 -32.41
CA ARG A 83 -22.18 3.37 -31.57
C ARG A 83 -20.84 3.47 -32.29
N THR A 84 -20.21 4.62 -32.14
CA THR A 84 -18.85 4.89 -32.64
C THR A 84 -17.96 5.28 -31.46
N ALA A 85 -16.85 4.57 -31.28
CA ALA A 85 -15.79 4.95 -30.35
C ALA A 85 -14.67 5.64 -31.14
N LEU A 86 -14.25 6.80 -30.66
CA LEU A 86 -13.11 7.54 -31.20
C LEU A 86 -12.07 7.63 -30.10
N ASP A 87 -10.82 7.37 -30.44
CA ASP A 87 -9.68 7.58 -29.54
C ASP A 87 -8.64 8.40 -30.29
N ILE A 88 -7.98 9.30 -29.57
CA ILE A 88 -6.93 10.14 -30.13
C ILE A 88 -5.61 9.44 -29.89
N LEU A 89 -5.03 8.97 -30.98
CA LEU A 89 -3.70 8.41 -30.94
C LEU A 89 -2.66 9.54 -30.90
N GLY A 90 -1.69 9.40 -30.00
CA GLY A 90 -0.67 10.40 -29.74
C GLY A 90 0.67 10.02 -30.33
N THR A 91 1.44 11.05 -30.72
CA THR A 91 2.79 11.00 -31.30
C THR A 91 2.91 10.11 -32.54
N PHE A 92 2.67 10.73 -33.70
CA PHE A 92 2.97 10.13 -35.00
C PHE A 92 4.24 10.73 -35.62
N PRO A 93 4.96 9.97 -36.47
CA PRO A 93 6.02 10.53 -37.28
C PRO A 93 5.44 11.54 -38.26
N VAL A 94 6.24 12.56 -38.56
CA VAL A 94 5.88 13.53 -39.58
C VAL A 94 5.73 12.79 -40.89
N THR A 95 4.56 12.90 -41.50
CA THR A 95 4.29 12.27 -42.80
C THR A 95 5.27 12.80 -43.85
N THR A 96 5.42 12.10 -44.98
CA THR A 96 6.25 12.57 -46.12
C THR A 96 5.82 13.94 -46.65
N LYS A 97 4.61 14.39 -46.32
CA LYS A 97 4.06 15.71 -46.63
C LYS A 97 4.21 16.75 -45.50
N GLY A 98 4.89 16.44 -44.41
CA GLY A 98 5.13 17.39 -43.32
C GLY A 98 4.04 17.46 -42.24
N ASN A 99 2.98 16.64 -42.31
CA ASN A 99 1.88 16.68 -41.32
C ASN A 99 2.27 16.00 -40.00
N ARG A 100 1.81 16.58 -38.88
CA ARG A 100 1.94 16.07 -37.50
C ARG A 100 0.57 15.80 -36.90
#